data_AF-A0AAV0XQ10-F1
#
_entry.id   AF-A0AAV0XQ10-F1
#
_cell.length_a   1.000
_cell.length_b   1.000
_cell.length_c   1.000
_cell.angle_alpha   90.00
_cell.angle_beta   90.00
_cell.angle_gamma   90.00
#
_symmetry.space_group_name_H-M   'P 1'
#
loop_
_entity.id
_entity.type
_entity.pdbx_description
1 polymer ?
#
loop_
_entity_poly.entity_id
_entity_poly.type
_entity_poly.pdbx_seq_one_letter_code
_entity_poly.pdbx_strand_id
1 'polypeptide(L)'
;MHLGIKKTIVNGNGQKIRWDYIQKLYQKENCEGLRAATKLTNRHLHYDNEKMNVRLAAQVLSNSVCDALLYLNGSDPNFEGSLATAEFCLFFNNAFDILNSRKQLSNKPFNNSINENTFQKYSDFLKDFSFYVQGLSFEDGTKVVHSQRKTGFVGMILAIKNALEYYKILREEGNMTYLLTYKLSQDHLETFF
;
A
#
# COMPACT_ATOMS: atom_id res chain seq x y z
N MET A 1 3.87 -3.79 10.86
CA MET A 1 3.36 -2.66 10.05
C MET A 1 3.61 -1.34 10.77
N HIS A 2 4.19 -0.32 10.11
CA HIS A 2 4.52 0.96 10.78
C HIS A 2 3.29 1.71 11.33
N LEU A 3 2.17 1.70 10.60
CA LEU A 3 0.91 2.33 11.02
C LEU A 3 0.38 1.73 12.33
N GLY A 4 0.38 0.40 12.47
CA GLY A 4 -0.05 -0.26 13.70
C GLY A 4 0.85 0.00 14.92
N ILE A 5 2.13 0.37 14.71
CA ILE A 5 3.07 0.64 15.82
C ILE A 5 3.00 2.09 16.28
N LYS A 6 2.97 3.05 15.34
CA LYS A 6 2.88 4.48 15.67
C LYS A 6 1.46 4.92 16.01
N LYS A 7 0.46 4.11 15.62
CA LYS A 7 -0.99 4.33 15.76
C LYS A 7 -1.53 5.53 14.98
N THR A 8 -0.73 6.58 14.81
CA THR A 8 -1.06 7.78 14.04
C THR A 8 0.11 8.21 13.15
N ILE A 9 -0.20 8.57 11.91
CA ILE A 9 0.65 9.31 10.96
C ILE A 9 -0.15 10.55 10.53
N VAL A 10 0.52 11.63 10.12
CA VAL A 10 -0.12 12.84 9.61
C VAL A 10 0.26 13.01 8.14
N ASN A 11 -0.72 13.29 7.27
CA ASN A 11 -0.46 13.54 5.84
C ASN A 11 0.01 14.99 5.59
N GLY A 12 0.38 15.30 4.35
CA GLY A 12 0.85 16.65 3.97
C GLY A 12 -0.16 17.77 4.21
N ASN A 13 -1.44 17.44 4.36
CA ASN A 13 -2.54 18.37 4.63
C ASN A 13 -2.86 18.51 6.14
N GLY A 14 -2.06 17.90 7.02
CA GLY A 14 -2.29 17.92 8.47
C GLY A 14 -3.38 16.96 8.96
N GLN A 15 -3.92 16.10 8.09
CA GLN A 15 -4.97 15.15 8.44
C GLN A 15 -4.37 13.87 9.06
N LYS A 16 -5.06 13.31 10.05
CA LYS A 16 -4.59 12.13 10.78
C LYS A 16 -4.97 10.82 10.08
N ILE A 17 -3.95 10.02 9.78
CA ILE A 17 -4.04 8.62 9.35
C ILE A 17 -3.97 7.78 10.62
N ARG A 18 -5.05 7.08 10.96
CA ARG A 18 -5.20 6.43 12.27
C ARG A 18 -5.46 4.93 12.15
N TRP A 19 -4.76 4.15 12.95
CA TRP A 19 -4.97 2.71 13.08
C TRP A 19 -6.34 2.37 13.68
N ASP A 20 -6.91 3.27 14.48
CA ASP A 20 -8.19 3.04 15.17
C ASP A 20 -9.33 2.75 14.20
N TYR A 21 -9.34 3.38 13.01
CA TYR A 21 -10.36 3.10 11.99
C TYR A 21 -10.29 1.67 11.45
N ILE A 22 -9.09 1.07 11.37
CA ILE A 22 -8.93 -0.33 10.96
C ILE A 22 -9.49 -1.26 12.05
N GLN A 23 -9.25 -0.91 13.32
CA GLN A 23 -9.80 -1.66 14.46
C GLN A 23 -11.33 -1.57 14.52
N LYS A 24 -11.87 -0.35 14.36
CA LYS A 24 -13.32 -0.09 14.31
C LYS A 24 -13.98 -0.81 13.15
N LEU A 25 -13.36 -0.79 11.97
CA LEU A 25 -13.87 -1.51 10.79
C LEU A 25 -13.99 -3.01 11.07
N TYR A 26 -12.93 -3.64 11.60
CA TYR A 26 -12.97 -5.05 11.99
C TYR A 26 -14.05 -5.33 13.04
N GLN A 27 -14.19 -4.48 14.06
CA GLN A 27 -15.21 -4.63 15.09
C GLN A 27 -16.63 -4.54 14.50
N LYS A 28 -16.88 -3.53 13.66
CA LYS A 28 -18.18 -3.33 13.00
C LYS A 28 -18.57 -4.55 12.14
N GLU A 29 -17.66 -5.03 11.30
CA GLU A 29 -17.90 -6.21 10.44
C GLU A 29 -18.19 -7.48 11.26
N ASN A 30 -17.53 -7.66 12.42
CA ASN A 30 -17.85 -8.80 13.29
C ASN A 30 -19.19 -8.64 14.01
N CYS A 31 -19.51 -7.43 14.47
CA CYS A 31 -20.79 -7.16 15.14
C CYS A 31 -21.98 -7.36 14.19
N GLU A 32 -21.84 -6.94 12.93
CA GLU A 32 -22.88 -7.08 11.91
C GLU A 32 -22.93 -8.50 11.31
N GLY A 33 -21.87 -9.29 11.47
CA GLY A 33 -21.74 -10.62 10.86
C GLY A 33 -21.55 -10.58 9.33
N LEU A 34 -21.34 -9.39 8.76
CA LEU A 34 -21.18 -9.14 7.33
C LEU A 34 -19.91 -8.33 7.07
N ARG A 35 -19.24 -8.60 5.95
CA ARG A 35 -18.00 -7.92 5.57
C ARG A 35 -18.19 -7.05 4.34
N ALA A 36 -17.56 -5.87 4.33
CA ALA A 36 -17.48 -4.97 3.19
C ALA A 36 -16.37 -5.44 2.21
N ALA A 37 -16.37 -6.73 1.87
CA ALA A 37 -15.32 -7.42 1.11
C ALA A 37 -13.90 -7.37 1.69
N THR A 38 -13.71 -6.82 2.89
CA THR A 38 -12.39 -6.81 3.53
C THR A 38 -12.00 -8.22 3.99
N LYS A 39 -10.69 -8.46 4.08
CA LYS A 39 -10.13 -9.72 4.59
C LYS A 39 -9.62 -9.58 6.02
N LEU A 40 -10.05 -8.53 6.72
CA LEU A 40 -9.61 -8.28 8.08
C LEU A 40 -10.05 -9.41 9.02
N THR A 41 -9.17 -9.74 9.94
CA THR A 41 -9.34 -10.78 10.97
C THR A 41 -8.60 -10.36 12.22
N ASN A 42 -8.84 -11.03 13.34
CA ASN A 42 -8.16 -10.73 14.60
C ASN A 42 -6.62 -10.73 14.49
N ARG A 43 -6.07 -11.58 13.62
CA ARG A 43 -4.62 -11.67 13.32
C ARG A 43 -4.03 -10.37 12.78
N HIS A 44 -4.82 -9.58 12.05
CA HIS A 44 -4.39 -8.28 11.53
C HIS A 44 -4.24 -7.24 12.64
N LEU A 45 -5.00 -7.36 13.73
CA LEU A 45 -4.92 -6.46 14.87
C LEU A 45 -3.87 -6.92 15.88
N HIS A 46 -3.76 -8.23 16.10
CA HIS A 46 -2.80 -8.87 17.00
C HIS A 46 -1.65 -9.52 16.24
N TYR A 47 -0.99 -8.73 15.38
CA TYR A 47 0.06 -9.19 14.47
C TYR A 47 1.43 -9.36 15.14
N ASP A 48 1.54 -9.33 16.47
CA ASP A 48 2.82 -9.20 17.16
C ASP A 48 3.80 -10.35 16.87
N ASN A 49 3.26 -11.57 16.80
CA ASN A 49 4.01 -12.78 16.42
C ASN A 49 4.07 -12.98 14.90
N GLU A 50 3.43 -12.11 14.12
CA GLU A 50 3.28 -12.21 12.66
C GLU A 50 3.80 -10.97 11.94
N LYS A 51 4.74 -10.24 12.56
CA LYS A 51 5.29 -8.99 12.01
C LYS A 51 5.94 -9.16 10.64
N MET A 52 6.42 -10.36 10.32
CA MET A 52 7.02 -10.72 9.03
C MET A 52 6.00 -11.23 8.00
N ASN A 53 4.73 -11.40 8.38
CA ASN A 53 3.69 -11.89 7.48
C ASN A 53 3.19 -10.77 6.56
N VAL A 54 3.87 -10.60 5.42
CA VAL A 54 3.56 -9.56 4.42
C VAL A 54 2.11 -9.64 3.94
N ARG A 55 1.51 -10.83 3.90
CA ARG A 55 0.12 -11.02 3.51
C ARG A 55 -0.84 -10.26 4.44
N LEU A 56 -0.62 -10.31 5.76
CA LEU A 56 -1.44 -9.56 6.71
C LEU A 56 -1.29 -8.06 6.46
N ALA A 57 -0.06 -7.60 6.22
CA ALA A 57 0.17 -6.18 5.96
C ALA A 57 -0.54 -5.69 4.68
N ALA A 58 -0.43 -6.45 3.60
CA ALA A 58 -1.08 -6.15 2.33
C ALA A 58 -2.62 -6.18 2.42
N GLN A 59 -3.19 -7.05 3.27
CA GLN A 59 -4.64 -7.13 3.48
C GLN A 59 -5.20 -5.95 4.27
N VAL A 60 -4.43 -5.36 5.19
CA VAL A 60 -4.85 -4.13 5.87
C VAL A 60 -4.83 -2.93 4.94
N LEU A 61 -3.79 -2.82 4.09
CA LEU A 61 -3.62 -1.69 3.17
C LEU A 61 -4.25 -2.00 1.80
N SER A 62 -5.37 -2.72 1.75
CA SER A 62 -5.98 -3.13 0.49
C SER A 62 -6.98 -2.10 -0.04
N ASN A 63 -7.29 -2.17 -1.35
CA ASN A 63 -8.35 -1.35 -1.94
C ASN A 63 -9.71 -1.55 -1.27
N SER A 64 -10.06 -2.79 -0.89
CA SER A 64 -11.33 -3.07 -0.22
C SER A 64 -11.44 -2.38 1.15
N VAL A 65 -10.33 -2.23 1.87
CA VAL A 65 -10.31 -1.47 3.13
C VAL A 65 -10.49 0.03 2.87
N CYS A 66 -9.85 0.56 1.81
CA CYS A 66 -10.10 1.93 1.36
C CYS A 66 -11.59 2.15 1.05
N ASP A 67 -12.19 1.31 0.21
CA ASP A 67 -13.60 1.43 -0.20
C ASP A 67 -14.55 1.37 1.01
N ALA A 68 -14.30 0.45 1.95
CA ALA A 68 -15.07 0.34 3.17
C ALA A 68 -14.99 1.60 4.05
N LEU A 69 -13.78 2.17 4.23
CA LEU A 69 -13.61 3.40 4.99
C LEU A 69 -14.26 4.60 4.31
N LEU A 70 -14.19 4.71 2.98
CA LEU A 70 -14.87 5.77 2.22
C LEU A 70 -16.39 5.69 2.39
N TYR A 71 -16.96 4.49 2.26
CA TYR A 71 -18.39 4.27 2.47
C TYR A 71 -18.82 4.64 3.89
N LEU A 72 -18.09 4.16 4.90
CA LEU A 72 -18.41 4.38 6.31
C LEU A 72 -18.23 5.83 6.73
N ASN A 73 -17.26 6.56 6.18
CA ASN A 73 -17.10 7.99 6.46
C ASN A 73 -18.37 8.79 6.14
N GLY A 74 -19.12 8.40 5.10
CA GLY A 74 -20.36 9.06 4.70
C GLY A 74 -21.64 8.50 5.33
N SER A 75 -21.56 7.36 6.04
CA SER A 75 -22.74 6.63 6.53
C SER A 75 -22.72 6.32 8.03
N ASP A 76 -21.58 6.41 8.70
CA ASP A 76 -21.41 6.10 10.12
C ASP A 76 -20.55 7.20 10.81
N PRO A 77 -21.11 7.94 11.78
CA PRO A 77 -20.39 8.99 12.51
C PRO A 77 -19.09 8.52 13.18
N ASN A 78 -18.97 7.22 13.51
CA ASN A 78 -17.76 6.68 14.14
C ASN A 78 -16.54 6.66 13.19
N PHE A 79 -16.78 6.83 11.89
CA PHE A 79 -15.78 6.84 10.82
C PHE A 79 -15.57 8.23 10.22
N GLU A 80 -16.16 9.28 10.79
CA GLU A 80 -15.92 10.66 10.37
C GLU A 80 -14.42 11.01 10.48
N GLY A 81 -13.84 11.43 9.36
CA GLY A 81 -12.42 11.75 9.25
C GLY A 81 -11.53 10.57 8.89
N SER A 82 -12.09 9.43 8.45
CA SER A 82 -11.32 8.27 8.00
C SER A 82 -10.74 8.42 6.58
N LEU A 83 -11.11 9.48 5.85
CA LEU A 83 -10.65 9.75 4.48
C LEU A 83 -9.13 9.69 4.31
N ALA A 84 -8.36 10.31 5.23
CA ALA A 84 -6.90 10.26 5.16
C ALA A 84 -6.36 8.82 5.34
N THR A 85 -7.05 7.99 6.13
CA THR A 85 -6.68 6.59 6.32
C THR A 85 -7.04 5.75 5.10
N ALA A 86 -8.18 6.02 4.46
CA ALA A 86 -8.57 5.39 3.20
C ALA A 86 -7.57 5.71 2.08
N GLU A 87 -7.22 6.99 1.92
CA GLU A 87 -6.21 7.46 0.97
C GLU A 87 -4.86 6.78 1.19
N PHE A 88 -4.41 6.69 2.45
CA PHE A 88 -3.18 5.98 2.79
C PHE A 88 -3.24 4.50 2.36
N CYS A 89 -4.35 3.80 2.62
CA CYS A 89 -4.52 2.42 2.17
C CYS A 89 -4.45 2.31 0.64
N LEU A 90 -5.07 3.23 -0.09
CA LEU A 90 -5.07 3.23 -1.55
C LEU A 90 -3.69 3.43 -2.17
N PHE A 91 -2.94 4.44 -1.70
CA PHE A 91 -1.57 4.69 -2.19
C PHE A 91 -0.66 3.49 -1.98
N PHE A 92 -0.68 2.91 -0.78
CA PHE A 92 0.16 1.75 -0.47
C PHE A 92 -0.32 0.46 -1.16
N ASN A 93 -1.63 0.27 -1.34
CA ASN A 93 -2.17 -0.82 -2.16
C ASN A 93 -1.59 -0.75 -3.57
N ASN A 94 -1.69 0.42 -4.21
CA ASN A 94 -1.32 0.60 -5.60
C ASN A 94 0.20 0.45 -5.79
N ALA A 95 0.99 1.02 -4.87
CA ALA A 95 2.44 0.86 -4.88
C ALA A 95 2.85 -0.61 -4.72
N PHE A 96 2.20 -1.36 -3.82
CA PHE A 96 2.45 -2.79 -3.63
C PHE A 96 2.00 -3.61 -4.85
N ASP A 97 0.84 -3.32 -5.43
CA ASP A 97 0.33 -4.00 -6.61
C ASP A 97 1.26 -3.81 -7.83
N ILE A 98 1.90 -2.64 -8.01
CA ILE A 98 2.90 -2.40 -9.06
C ILE A 98 4.13 -3.28 -8.85
N LEU A 99 4.60 -3.41 -7.61
CA LEU A 99 5.80 -4.18 -7.25
C LEU A 99 5.56 -5.69 -7.18
N ASN A 100 4.30 -6.14 -7.27
CA ASN A 100 3.92 -7.55 -7.18
C ASN A 100 3.06 -7.98 -8.39
N SER A 101 3.40 -7.51 -9.59
CA SER A 101 2.74 -7.95 -10.81
C SER A 101 3.23 -9.35 -11.22
N ARG A 102 2.28 -10.29 -11.26
CA ARG A 102 2.54 -11.72 -11.58
C ARG A 102 2.11 -12.13 -12.97
N LYS A 103 1.34 -11.28 -13.65
CA LYS A 103 0.72 -11.53 -14.95
C LYS A 103 0.69 -10.26 -15.78
N GLN A 104 0.71 -10.41 -17.10
CA GLN A 104 0.74 -9.29 -18.03
C GLN A 104 -0.54 -8.44 -17.90
N LEU A 105 -1.70 -9.09 -17.90
CA LEU A 105 -3.00 -8.45 -17.83
C LEU A 105 -3.69 -8.74 -16.48
N SER A 106 -4.05 -7.67 -15.78
CA SER A 106 -4.75 -7.70 -14.50
C SER A 106 -5.94 -6.76 -14.54
N ASN A 107 -7.06 -7.24 -13.99
CA ASN A 107 -8.26 -6.42 -13.81
C ASN A 107 -8.03 -5.30 -12.79
N LYS A 108 -6.95 -5.39 -12.00
CA LYS A 108 -6.53 -4.32 -11.11
C LYS A 108 -5.70 -3.28 -11.87
N PRO A 109 -5.99 -1.98 -11.72
CA PRO A 109 -5.36 -0.91 -12.49
C PRO A 109 -3.84 -0.82 -12.33
N PHE A 110 -3.32 -1.22 -11.17
CA PHE A 110 -1.91 -1.08 -10.80
C PHE A 110 -1.15 -2.41 -10.71
N ASN A 111 -1.74 -3.52 -11.13
CA ASN A 111 -1.09 -4.85 -11.06
C ASN A 111 -0.79 -5.47 -12.44
N ASN A 112 -0.96 -4.70 -13.51
CA ASN A 112 -0.52 -5.12 -14.83
C ASN A 112 1.02 -5.10 -14.89
N SER A 113 1.60 -5.82 -15.83
CA SER A 113 3.05 -5.75 -16.08
C SER A 113 3.46 -4.31 -16.42
N ILE A 114 4.70 -3.93 -16.13
CA ILE A 114 5.27 -2.70 -16.70
C ILE A 114 5.49 -2.95 -18.19
N ASN A 115 4.83 -2.17 -19.05
CA ASN A 115 4.94 -2.24 -20.50
C ASN A 115 4.67 -0.86 -21.10
N GLU A 116 4.73 -0.70 -22.42
CA GLU A 116 4.53 0.58 -23.10
C GLU A 116 3.21 1.27 -22.71
N ASN A 117 2.13 0.49 -22.54
CA ASN A 117 0.80 1.01 -22.22
C ASN A 117 0.66 1.44 -20.74
N THR A 118 1.41 0.81 -19.83
CA THR A 118 1.34 1.09 -18.38
C THR A 118 2.46 2.01 -17.90
N PHE A 119 3.53 2.15 -18.67
CA PHE A 119 4.75 2.86 -18.28
C PHE A 119 4.47 4.29 -17.81
N GLN A 120 3.71 5.05 -18.62
CA GLN A 120 3.40 6.45 -18.30
C GLN A 120 2.53 6.54 -17.04
N LYS A 121 1.48 5.71 -16.96
CA LYS A 121 0.60 5.63 -15.79
C LYS A 121 1.37 5.34 -14.49
N TYR A 122 2.31 4.40 -14.52
CA TYR A 122 3.11 4.04 -13.35
C TYR A 122 4.17 5.09 -13.03
N SER A 123 4.69 5.79 -14.04
CA SER A 123 5.59 6.93 -13.86
C SER A 123 4.88 8.12 -13.20
N ASP A 124 3.63 8.40 -13.60
CA ASP A 124 2.84 9.47 -12.97
C ASP A 124 2.43 9.10 -11.56
N PHE A 125 1.98 7.85 -11.34
CA PHE A 125 1.75 7.34 -9.99
C PHE A 125 3.00 7.43 -9.10
N LEU A 126 4.19 7.13 -9.63
CA LEU A 126 5.43 7.26 -8.86
C LEU A 126 5.66 8.71 -8.40
N LYS A 127 5.36 9.71 -9.24
CA LYS A 127 5.46 11.13 -8.85
C LYS A 127 4.49 11.45 -7.72
N ASP A 128 3.22 11.07 -7.88
CA ASP A 128 2.17 11.31 -6.89
C ASP A 128 2.48 10.62 -5.55
N PHE A 129 2.85 9.34 -5.61
CA PHE A 129 3.21 8.55 -4.45
C PHE A 129 4.46 9.11 -3.75
N SER A 130 5.46 9.55 -4.50
CA SER A 130 6.66 10.18 -3.94
C SER A 130 6.32 11.48 -3.21
N PHE A 131 5.51 12.34 -3.83
CA PHE A 131 5.05 13.59 -3.21
C PHE A 131 4.24 13.30 -1.94
N TYR A 132 3.30 12.35 -2.01
CA TYR A 132 2.50 11.93 -0.87
C TYR A 132 3.36 11.46 0.31
N VAL A 133 4.29 10.53 0.07
CA VAL A 133 5.17 9.97 1.10
C VAL A 133 6.12 11.03 1.69
N GLN A 134 6.62 11.97 0.89
CA GLN A 134 7.40 13.12 1.38
C GLN A 134 6.57 14.06 2.27
N GLY A 135 5.27 14.15 2.02
CA GLY A 135 4.31 14.89 2.84
C GLY A 135 4.11 14.29 4.23
N LEU A 136 4.25 12.97 4.40
CA LEU A 136 3.93 12.27 5.64
C LEU A 136 4.88 12.63 6.80
N SER A 137 4.32 12.82 7.99
CA SER A 137 5.04 13.01 9.25
C SER A 137 4.45 12.20 10.40
N PHE A 138 5.22 12.04 11.47
CA PHE A 138 4.70 11.58 12.75
C PHE A 138 4.07 12.75 13.53
N GLU A 139 3.39 12.45 14.63
CA GLU A 139 2.74 13.46 15.48
C GLU A 139 3.73 14.44 16.13
N ASP A 140 5.00 14.06 16.26
CA ASP A 140 6.09 14.94 16.71
C ASP A 140 6.61 15.90 15.61
N GLY A 141 5.99 15.87 14.41
CA GLY A 141 6.37 16.69 13.26
C GLY A 141 7.51 16.10 12.43
N THR A 142 8.17 15.03 12.88
CA THR A 142 9.25 14.39 12.13
C THR A 142 8.72 13.77 10.85
N LYS A 143 9.25 14.19 9.69
CA LYS A 143 8.91 13.59 8.39
C LYS A 143 9.30 12.12 8.36
N VAL A 144 8.44 11.27 7.81
CA VAL A 144 8.69 9.81 7.79
C VAL A 144 9.97 9.46 7.04
N VAL A 145 10.28 10.22 5.97
CA VAL A 145 11.48 10.06 5.14
C VAL A 145 12.79 10.44 5.84
N HIS A 146 12.74 11.22 6.90
CA HIS A 146 13.91 11.61 7.71
C HIS A 146 14.01 10.82 9.02
N SER A 147 13.03 9.96 9.30
CA SER A 147 12.99 9.19 10.53
C SER A 147 13.83 7.91 10.49
N GLN A 148 14.04 7.30 11.65
CA GLN A 148 14.61 5.95 11.76
C GLN A 148 13.74 4.85 11.13
N ARG A 149 12.49 5.16 10.75
CA ARG A 149 11.53 4.24 10.12
C ARG A 149 11.34 4.51 8.63
N LYS A 150 12.22 5.31 8.02
CA LYS A 150 12.13 5.71 6.60
C LYS A 150 12.24 4.55 5.61
N THR A 151 12.89 3.45 5.99
CA THR A 151 13.30 2.39 5.05
C THR A 151 12.13 1.81 4.24
N GLY A 152 11.00 1.48 4.87
CA GLY A 152 9.84 0.95 4.13
C GLY A 152 9.23 1.97 3.16
N PHE A 153 9.14 3.23 3.59
CA PHE A 153 8.57 4.33 2.80
C PHE A 153 9.45 4.67 1.59
N VAL A 154 10.72 4.97 1.84
CA VAL A 154 11.70 5.34 0.80
C VAL A 154 12.01 4.14 -0.09
N GLY A 155 12.07 2.93 0.49
CA GLY A 155 12.32 1.70 -0.24
C GLY A 155 11.25 1.40 -1.29
N MET A 156 9.96 1.62 -0.99
CA MET A 156 8.90 1.44 -2.00
C MET A 156 9.02 2.44 -3.16
N ILE A 157 9.35 3.70 -2.89
CA ILE A 157 9.59 4.71 -3.94
C ILE A 157 10.74 4.27 -4.84
N LEU A 158 11.88 3.91 -4.25
CA LEU A 158 13.06 3.47 -4.98
C LEU A 158 12.79 2.19 -5.77
N ALA A 159 12.05 1.23 -5.20
CA ALA A 159 11.71 -0.01 -5.88
C ALA A 159 10.88 0.24 -7.14
N ILE A 160 9.88 1.12 -7.09
CA ILE A 160 9.06 1.45 -8.28
C ILE A 160 9.91 2.18 -9.31
N LYS A 161 10.71 3.16 -8.88
CA LYS A 161 11.63 3.90 -9.75
C LYS A 161 12.57 2.95 -10.49
N ASN A 162 13.25 2.08 -9.75
CA ASN A 162 14.20 1.13 -10.30
C ASN A 162 13.52 0.12 -11.23
N ALA A 163 12.30 -0.33 -10.92
CA ALA A 163 11.55 -1.23 -11.80
C ALA A 163 11.20 -0.56 -13.14
N LEU A 164 10.82 0.73 -13.14
CA LEU A 164 10.55 1.50 -14.36
C LEU A 164 11.83 1.74 -15.16
N GLU A 165 12.92 2.12 -14.51
CA GLU A 165 14.23 2.31 -15.17
C GLU A 165 14.76 1.00 -15.75
N TYR A 166 14.62 -0.10 -15.01
CA TYR A 166 15.02 -1.42 -15.47
C TYR A 166 14.21 -1.86 -16.69
N TYR A 167 12.89 -1.63 -16.72
CA TYR A 167 12.08 -1.91 -17.91
C TYR A 167 12.59 -1.17 -19.16
N LYS A 168 13.07 0.08 -19.03
CA LYS A 168 13.65 0.80 -20.19
C LYS A 168 14.86 0.07 -20.75
N ILE A 169 15.80 -0.31 -19.89
CA ILE A 169 17.01 -1.06 -20.27
C ILE A 169 16.60 -2.37 -20.97
N LEU A 170 15.67 -3.10 -20.37
CA LEU A 170 15.16 -4.36 -20.91
C LEU A 170 14.49 -4.23 -22.28
N ARG A 171 13.81 -3.10 -22.53
CA ARG A 171 13.17 -2.81 -23.81
C ARG A 171 14.20 -2.41 -24.87
N GLU A 172 15.15 -1.54 -24.51
CA GLU A 172 16.16 -0.99 -25.42
C GLU A 172 17.22 -2.03 -25.81
N GLU A 173 17.67 -2.86 -24.86
CA GLU A 173 18.76 -3.81 -25.07
C GLU A 173 18.28 -5.26 -25.22
N GLY A 174 17.16 -5.61 -24.58
CA GLY A 174 16.72 -7.00 -24.41
C GLY A 174 15.52 -7.43 -25.26
N ASN A 175 14.97 -6.54 -26.11
CA ASN A 175 13.74 -6.77 -26.88
C ASN A 175 12.54 -7.25 -26.02
N MET A 176 12.52 -6.94 -24.72
CA MET A 176 11.42 -7.33 -23.84
C MET A 176 10.25 -6.36 -23.96
N THR A 177 9.05 -6.90 -24.20
CA THR A 177 7.83 -6.11 -24.35
C THR A 177 7.19 -5.73 -23.02
N TYR A 178 7.49 -6.47 -21.94
CA TYR A 178 6.96 -6.20 -20.60
C TYR A 178 7.88 -6.72 -19.49
N LEU A 179 7.65 -6.24 -18.27
CA LEU A 179 8.32 -6.67 -17.04
C LEU A 179 7.28 -7.09 -15.98
N LEU A 180 7.44 -8.30 -15.46
CA LEU A 180 6.71 -8.80 -14.29
C LEU A 180 7.54 -8.56 -13.03
N THR A 181 7.16 -7.55 -12.25
CA THR A 181 7.90 -7.11 -11.05
C THR A 181 8.00 -8.20 -9.98
N TYR A 182 7.05 -9.13 -9.91
CA TYR A 182 7.15 -10.28 -9.01
C TYR A 182 8.39 -11.16 -9.28
N LYS A 183 8.88 -11.21 -10.53
CA LYS A 183 10.09 -11.98 -10.87
C LYS A 183 11.38 -11.37 -10.30
N LEU A 184 11.32 -10.14 -9.81
CA LEU A 184 12.42 -9.45 -9.15
C LEU A 184 12.40 -9.61 -7.62
N SER A 185 11.35 -10.24 -7.06
CA SER A 185 11.21 -10.37 -5.60
C SER A 185 11.98 -11.56 -5.04
N GLN A 186 12.31 -11.48 -3.74
CA GLN A 186 12.99 -12.56 -3.02
C GLN A 186 12.07 -13.75 -2.72
N ASP A 187 10.75 -13.65 -2.95
CA ASP A 187 9.76 -14.70 -2.69
C ASP A 187 10.16 -16.05 -3.31
N HIS A 188 10.86 -16.05 -4.45
CA HIS A 188 11.37 -17.27 -5.08
C HIS A 188 12.41 -18.00 -4.22
N LEU A 189 13.27 -17.25 -3.52
CA LEU A 189 14.22 -17.81 -2.56
C LEU A 189 13.51 -18.22 -1.26
N GLU A 190 12.57 -17.41 -0.77
CA GLU A 190 11.80 -17.74 0.45
C GLU A 190 10.91 -18.97 0.29
N THR A 191 10.43 -19.26 -0.92
CA THR A 191 9.63 -20.47 -1.19
C THR A 191 10.51 -21.73 -1.19
N PHE A 192 11.82 -21.59 -1.45
CA PHE A 192 12.75 -22.70 -1.51
C PHE A 192 13.21 -23.17 -0.12
N PHE A 193 13.38 -22.23 0.82
CA PHE A 193 13.80 -22.50 2.21
C PHE A 193 12.62 -22.69 3.16
#